data_AF-A0A0E1XCH8-F1
#
_entry.id   AF-A0A0E1XCH8-F1
#
_cell.length_a   1.000
_cell.length_b   1.000
_cell.length_c   1.000
_cell.angle_alpha   90.00
_cell.angle_beta   90.00
_cell.angle_gamma   90.00
#
_symmetry.space_group_name_H-M   'P 1'
#
loop_
_entity.id
_entity.type
_entity.pdbx_description
1 polymer ?
#
loop_
_entity_poly.entity_id
_entity_poly.type
_entity_poly.pdbx_seq_one_letter_code
_entity_poly.pdbx_strand_id
1 'polypeptide(L)'
;MMPRKFRVLQIGGDDLEPIFQHKKGVSWDYFDIGLFEFDSGYVEAIEAIVEAEGRFDFIYIQAPYSETLTNLLQMISEPYNTYVDESFWSVEYEQDENVQKYVVQPLHYRNIEERNNKLEAVSFSGQYGDKVSPKLALVHPNFKGDVVYQGNSELTLSGEFGKEFKPIASWQNNLVYDKDKVIQIWPEFDIDGAVELQYTFRLIQTGADGALIEQIILTDDMLDSPLEIPTKPFDAYISVTVKARGNGTVHLGPIHKRWSRLDMGQFLLGGSRFVDSQRQEFIYYFHPGDMKPPLNVYFSGYRTAEGFEGYYMMKRMNAPFLLIGDPRVEGGSFYIGSSEYEQGIINVIEETLEKLNFKSHELILSGLSMGSFGALYYGAQLNPQAIIVGKPLVNIGTIAEHMRLLRPEEFGTALDVLVSNEGDTSQASIQALNQKFWQTFQKKSLSQTVFAIAYMQHDDYDPHAFQELLPVLTAHQARVMNRSIPGRHNDDSPTIASWFVNFYNIILEDKFGRVQHAEKQNI
;
A
#
# COMPACT_ATOMS: atom_id res chain seq x y z
N MET A 1 -9.52 24.09 -13.65
CA MET A 1 -8.11 23.93 -13.25
C MET A 1 -7.55 22.81 -14.11
N MET A 2 -6.51 23.03 -14.91
CA MET A 2 -5.91 21.91 -15.67
C MET A 2 -5.30 20.93 -14.67
N PRO A 3 -5.42 19.60 -14.88
CA PRO A 3 -4.77 18.63 -14.02
C PRO A 3 -3.25 18.84 -14.05
N ARG A 4 -2.59 18.75 -12.88
CA ARG A 4 -1.13 18.78 -12.77
C ARG A 4 -0.55 17.67 -13.66
N LYS A 5 0.42 18.03 -14.51
CA LYS A 5 1.18 17.06 -15.30
C LYS A 5 2.19 16.32 -14.41
N PHE A 6 2.47 15.07 -14.75
CA PHE A 6 3.60 14.33 -14.21
C PHE A 6 4.88 14.85 -14.86
N ARG A 7 5.78 15.44 -14.08
CA ARG A 7 6.97 16.12 -14.59
C ARG A 7 8.18 15.20 -14.50
N VAL A 8 8.84 14.98 -15.63
CA VAL A 8 10.05 14.18 -15.74
C VAL A 8 11.22 15.06 -16.13
N LEU A 9 12.34 14.89 -15.43
CA LEU A 9 13.62 15.49 -15.81
C LEU A 9 14.56 14.41 -16.35
N GLN A 10 15.06 14.60 -17.56
CA GLN A 10 16.14 13.80 -18.13
C GLN A 10 17.44 14.62 -18.13
N ILE A 11 18.51 14.04 -17.60
CA ILE A 11 19.86 14.65 -17.61
C ILE A 11 20.80 13.75 -18.39
N GLY A 12 21.26 14.22 -19.55
CA GLY A 12 22.19 13.51 -20.43
C GLY A 12 21.55 12.49 -21.37
N GLY A 13 22.38 11.87 -22.20
CA GLY A 13 21.95 10.95 -23.24
C GLY A 13 21.24 11.65 -24.41
N ASP A 14 20.57 10.89 -25.27
CA ASP A 14 19.73 11.41 -26.35
C ASP A 14 18.37 11.85 -25.79
N ASP A 15 17.84 12.98 -26.26
CA ASP A 15 16.53 13.49 -25.86
C ASP A 15 15.41 12.47 -26.12
N LEU A 16 14.75 12.04 -25.03
CA LEU A 16 13.66 11.06 -25.06
C LEU A 16 12.27 11.69 -25.14
N GLU A 17 12.13 13.03 -25.09
CA GLU A 17 10.84 13.72 -25.18
C GLU A 17 9.95 13.22 -26.35
N PRO A 18 10.48 12.95 -27.57
CA PRO A 18 9.66 12.49 -28.69
C PRO A 18 8.84 11.21 -28.40
N ILE A 19 9.32 10.34 -27.50
CA ILE A 19 8.64 9.10 -27.12
C ILE A 19 7.40 9.41 -26.27
N PHE A 20 7.43 10.48 -25.47
CA PHE A 20 6.37 10.82 -24.50
C PHE A 20 5.32 11.79 -25.04
N GLN A 21 5.46 12.28 -26.27
CA GLN A 21 4.52 13.26 -26.88
C GLN A 21 3.06 12.77 -26.90
N HIS A 22 2.85 11.45 -26.96
CA HIS A 22 1.51 10.85 -26.91
C HIS A 22 0.85 10.96 -25.52
N LYS A 23 1.64 11.08 -24.44
CA LYS A 23 1.15 11.19 -23.05
C LYS A 23 0.90 12.64 -22.65
N LYS A 24 -0.28 13.15 -22.98
CA LYS A 24 -0.71 14.54 -22.65
C LYS A 24 -0.59 14.93 -21.16
N GLY A 25 -0.63 13.94 -20.27
CA GLY A 25 -0.48 14.13 -18.82
C GLY A 25 0.97 14.18 -18.32
N VAL A 26 1.96 14.09 -19.21
CA VAL A 26 3.39 14.10 -18.88
C VAL A 26 4.03 15.38 -19.44
N SER A 27 4.97 15.94 -18.69
CA SER A 27 5.92 16.95 -19.15
C SER A 27 7.31 16.35 -19.08
N TRP A 28 8.09 16.45 -20.15
CA TRP A 28 9.43 15.88 -20.23
C TRP A 28 10.43 16.99 -20.51
N ASP A 29 11.27 17.29 -19.54
CA ASP A 29 12.31 18.31 -19.63
C ASP A 29 13.66 17.62 -19.83
N TYR A 30 14.37 17.93 -20.93
CA TYR A 30 15.67 17.36 -21.27
C TYR A 30 16.81 18.37 -21.08
N PHE A 31 17.91 17.91 -20.49
CA PHE A 31 19.11 18.70 -20.26
C PHE A 31 20.36 17.95 -20.69
N ASP A 32 21.15 18.56 -21.58
CA ASP A 32 22.41 18.00 -22.09
C ASP A 32 23.56 18.18 -21.09
N ILE A 33 24.38 17.13 -20.90
CA ILE A 33 25.48 17.13 -19.91
C ILE A 33 26.65 18.03 -20.30
N GLY A 34 26.81 18.38 -21.58
CA GLY A 34 27.81 19.35 -22.02
C GLY A 34 27.61 20.72 -21.38
N LEU A 35 26.41 21.02 -20.87
CA LEU A 35 26.11 22.25 -20.14
C LEU A 35 26.75 22.30 -18.74
N PHE A 36 27.18 21.17 -18.17
CA PHE A 36 27.94 21.16 -16.91
C PHE A 36 29.40 21.64 -17.09
N GLU A 37 29.95 21.55 -18.31
CA GLU A 37 31.34 21.92 -18.60
C GLU A 37 31.52 23.41 -18.93
N PHE A 38 30.46 24.07 -19.39
CA PHE A 38 30.45 25.51 -19.64
C PHE A 38 29.72 26.20 -18.49
N ASP A 39 30.36 27.22 -17.89
CA ASP A 39 29.89 28.05 -16.78
C ASP A 39 28.59 28.82 -17.17
N SER A 40 27.49 28.09 -17.33
CA SER A 40 26.37 28.42 -18.23
C SER A 40 25.08 28.84 -17.52
N GLY A 41 25.09 28.95 -16.19
CA GLY A 41 23.87 29.23 -15.43
C GLY A 41 22.89 28.04 -15.37
N TYR A 42 23.40 26.81 -15.54
CA TYR A 42 22.60 25.58 -15.64
C TYR A 42 21.81 25.26 -14.38
N VAL A 43 22.47 25.38 -13.22
CA VAL A 43 21.83 25.15 -11.92
C VAL A 43 20.72 26.18 -11.72
N GLU A 44 20.98 27.43 -12.07
CA GLU A 44 20.04 28.55 -12.01
C GLU A 44 18.83 28.34 -12.94
N ALA A 45 19.02 27.70 -14.10
CA ALA A 45 17.93 27.36 -14.99
C ALA A 45 17.00 26.28 -14.41
N ILE A 46 17.57 25.24 -13.80
CA ILE A 46 16.79 24.20 -13.12
C ILE A 46 16.12 24.78 -11.88
N GLU A 47 16.82 25.60 -11.10
CA GLU A 47 16.24 26.35 -9.98
C GLU A 47 15.03 27.16 -10.41
N ALA A 48 15.17 27.96 -11.48
CA ALA A 48 14.07 28.78 -12.00
C ALA A 48 12.85 27.93 -12.43
N ILE A 49 13.08 26.76 -13.03
CA ILE A 49 12.00 25.83 -13.40
C ILE A 49 11.36 25.22 -12.15
N VAL A 50 12.15 24.85 -11.14
CA VAL A 50 11.64 24.30 -9.89
C VAL A 50 10.84 25.35 -9.11
N GLU A 51 11.28 26.60 -9.10
CA GLU A 51 10.57 27.73 -8.51
C GLU A 51 9.27 28.05 -9.25
N ALA A 52 9.29 28.02 -10.59
CA ALA A 52 8.12 28.36 -11.40
C ALA A 52 7.06 27.24 -11.46
N GLU A 53 7.50 25.99 -11.53
CA GLU A 53 6.63 24.85 -11.86
C GLU A 53 6.62 23.73 -10.79
N GLY A 54 7.42 23.86 -9.74
CA GLY A 54 7.56 22.87 -8.66
C GLY A 54 8.63 21.80 -8.90
N ARG A 55 8.71 20.80 -8.03
CA ARG A 55 9.65 19.68 -8.18
C ARG A 55 9.22 18.66 -9.24
N PHE A 56 10.19 17.92 -9.74
CA PHE A 56 9.98 16.80 -10.66
C PHE A 56 9.44 15.57 -9.94
N ASP A 57 8.53 14.85 -10.60
CA ASP A 57 7.95 13.62 -10.09
C ASP A 57 8.84 12.39 -10.37
N PHE A 58 9.67 12.46 -11.42
CA PHE A 58 10.67 11.44 -11.76
C PHE A 58 11.90 12.08 -12.42
N ILE A 59 13.08 11.52 -12.18
CA ILE A 59 14.35 12.01 -12.69
C ILE A 59 15.13 10.83 -13.27
N TYR A 60 15.58 10.95 -14.51
CA TYR A 60 16.37 9.94 -15.21
C TYR A 60 17.71 10.53 -15.66
N ILE A 61 18.80 9.89 -15.25
CA ILE A 61 20.16 10.39 -15.42
C ILE A 61 20.95 9.45 -16.31
N GLN A 62 21.51 9.98 -17.39
CA GLN A 62 22.42 9.32 -18.32
C GLN A 62 23.75 10.06 -18.35
N ALA A 63 24.41 10.14 -17.20
CA ALA A 63 25.62 10.91 -17.00
C ALA A 63 26.55 10.23 -15.99
N PRO A 64 27.88 10.27 -16.18
CA PRO A 64 28.84 9.83 -15.17
C PRO A 64 28.71 10.62 -13.87
N TYR A 65 29.17 10.03 -12.77
CA TYR A 65 29.25 10.71 -11.49
C TYR A 65 30.03 12.03 -11.59
N SER A 66 29.50 13.09 -10.99
CA SER A 66 30.21 14.35 -10.74
C SER A 66 29.65 15.05 -9.51
N GLU A 67 30.49 15.82 -8.81
CA GLU A 67 30.05 16.60 -7.64
C GLU A 67 28.95 17.60 -8.00
N THR A 68 29.01 18.22 -9.18
CA THR A 68 27.99 19.17 -9.63
C THR A 68 26.63 18.48 -9.78
N LEU A 69 26.60 17.28 -10.37
CA LEU A 69 25.37 16.51 -10.54
C LEU A 69 24.80 16.05 -9.20
N THR A 70 25.62 15.56 -8.28
CA THR A 70 25.12 15.10 -6.98
C THR A 70 24.66 16.25 -6.09
N ASN A 71 25.30 17.42 -6.18
CA ASN A 71 24.81 18.64 -5.53
C ASN A 71 23.44 19.07 -6.08
N LEU A 72 23.22 18.93 -7.40
CA LEU A 72 21.92 19.22 -8.00
C LEU A 72 20.82 18.32 -7.41
N LEU A 73 21.09 17.03 -7.18
CA LEU A 73 20.12 16.10 -6.57
C LEU A 73 19.55 16.62 -5.25
N GLN A 74 20.33 17.38 -4.47
CA GLN A 74 19.85 17.94 -3.20
C GLN A 74 18.59 18.81 -3.37
N MET A 75 18.49 19.49 -4.51
CA MET A 75 17.45 20.45 -4.83
C MET A 75 16.24 19.80 -5.50
N ILE A 76 16.48 18.84 -6.41
CA ILE A 76 15.47 18.29 -7.31
C ILE A 76 14.94 16.92 -6.88
N SER A 77 15.73 16.12 -6.16
CA SER A 77 15.39 14.73 -5.84
C SER A 77 14.52 14.62 -4.59
N GLU A 78 13.71 13.57 -4.62
CA GLU A 78 12.90 13.06 -3.51
C GLU A 78 13.20 11.57 -3.39
N PRO A 79 13.02 10.95 -2.21
CA PRO A 79 13.26 9.52 -2.07
C PRO A 79 12.59 8.69 -3.16
N TYR A 80 13.36 7.83 -3.84
CA TYR A 80 12.98 6.92 -4.92
C TYR A 80 12.51 7.58 -6.23
N ASN A 81 12.60 8.90 -6.39
CA ASN A 81 12.19 9.54 -7.65
C ASN A 81 13.28 9.60 -8.71
N THR A 82 14.52 9.23 -8.39
CA THR A 82 15.69 9.41 -9.25
C THR A 82 16.31 8.08 -9.61
N TYR A 83 16.52 7.87 -10.91
CA TYR A 83 17.16 6.69 -11.46
C TYR A 83 18.34 7.07 -12.36
N VAL A 84 19.47 6.40 -12.17
CA VAL A 84 20.65 6.54 -13.03
C VAL A 84 20.66 5.35 -13.98
N ASP A 85 20.90 5.60 -15.26
CA ASP A 85 21.09 4.54 -16.24
C ASP A 85 22.24 3.60 -15.82
N GLU A 86 22.00 2.28 -15.89
CA GLU A 86 22.94 1.29 -15.39
C GLU A 86 24.34 1.38 -16.02
N SER A 87 24.46 1.90 -17.25
CA SER A 87 25.76 2.08 -17.90
C SER A 87 26.63 3.18 -17.28
N PHE A 88 26.02 4.07 -16.48
CA PHE A 88 26.68 5.15 -15.76
C PHE A 88 26.73 4.92 -14.24
N TRP A 89 26.09 3.86 -13.74
CA TRP A 89 26.12 3.53 -12.33
C TRP A 89 27.52 3.09 -11.90
N SER A 90 28.09 3.77 -10.91
CA SER A 90 29.47 3.58 -10.47
C SER A 90 29.57 3.53 -8.95
N VAL A 91 30.72 3.10 -8.43
CA VAL A 91 30.99 3.03 -6.98
C VAL A 91 30.89 4.41 -6.33
N GLU A 92 31.25 5.46 -7.06
CA GLU A 92 31.12 6.84 -6.60
C GLU A 92 29.66 7.23 -6.35
N TYR A 93 28.72 6.82 -7.22
CA TYR A 93 27.29 7.01 -6.94
C TYR A 93 26.87 6.25 -5.68
N GLU A 94 27.23 4.97 -5.54
CA GLU A 94 26.86 4.14 -4.39
C GLU A 94 27.32 4.71 -3.03
N GLN A 95 28.47 5.37 -3.02
CA GLN A 95 29.08 5.92 -1.82
C GLN A 95 28.63 7.35 -1.49
N ASP A 96 27.93 8.03 -2.39
CA ASP A 96 27.50 9.42 -2.20
C ASP A 96 26.33 9.54 -1.22
N GLU A 97 26.46 10.48 -0.28
CA GLU A 97 25.44 10.69 0.77
C GLU A 97 24.09 11.14 0.21
N ASN A 98 24.06 11.93 -0.88
CA ASN A 98 22.81 12.37 -1.49
C ASN A 98 22.13 11.19 -2.20
N VAL A 99 22.90 10.33 -2.86
CA VAL A 99 22.38 9.10 -3.49
C VAL A 99 21.71 8.22 -2.45
N GLN A 100 22.36 8.00 -1.30
CA GLN A 100 21.80 7.20 -0.21
C GLN A 100 20.57 7.87 0.42
N LYS A 101 20.62 9.18 0.66
CA LYS A 101 19.52 9.97 1.25
C LYS A 101 18.26 9.96 0.38
N TYR A 102 18.42 10.15 -0.93
CA TYR A 102 17.30 10.15 -1.89
C TYR A 102 17.00 8.76 -2.45
N VAL A 103 17.69 7.73 -1.97
CA VAL A 103 17.53 6.33 -2.42
C VAL A 103 17.54 6.24 -3.95
N VAL A 104 18.55 6.88 -4.56
CA VAL A 104 18.77 6.85 -6.01
C VAL A 104 19.16 5.44 -6.40
N GLN A 105 18.60 4.94 -7.51
CA GLN A 105 18.78 3.56 -7.94
C GLN A 105 19.29 3.47 -9.38
N PRO A 106 20.04 2.42 -9.74
CA PRO A 106 20.29 2.11 -11.14
C PRO A 106 18.99 1.66 -11.84
N LEU A 107 18.77 2.11 -13.07
CA LEU A 107 17.72 1.61 -13.95
C LEU A 107 18.27 0.44 -14.78
N HIS A 108 17.91 -0.78 -14.39
CA HIS A 108 18.30 -1.98 -15.10
C HIS A 108 17.39 -2.29 -16.29
N TYR A 109 17.95 -2.64 -17.44
CA TYR A 109 17.18 -3.04 -18.62
C TYR A 109 18.04 -3.88 -19.57
N ARG A 110 17.42 -4.76 -20.36
CA ARG A 110 18.11 -5.64 -21.32
C ARG A 110 18.37 -4.97 -22.66
N ASN A 111 17.53 -4.01 -23.03
CA ASN A 111 17.62 -3.27 -24.28
C ASN A 111 16.85 -1.93 -24.19
N ILE A 112 17.03 -1.08 -25.20
CA ILE A 112 16.44 0.26 -25.27
C ILE A 112 14.90 0.22 -25.25
N GLU A 113 14.27 -0.80 -25.83
CA GLU A 113 12.81 -0.96 -25.81
C GLU A 113 12.31 -1.18 -24.38
N GLU A 114 12.95 -2.05 -23.62
CA GLU A 114 12.62 -2.27 -22.20
C GLU A 114 12.85 -1.02 -21.35
N ARG A 115 13.93 -0.28 -21.58
CA ARG A 115 14.16 1.02 -20.95
C ARG A 115 13.00 1.98 -21.20
N ASN A 116 12.63 2.18 -22.47
CA ASN A 116 11.55 3.09 -22.84
C ASN A 116 10.21 2.64 -22.22
N ASN A 117 9.92 1.33 -22.24
CA ASN A 117 8.73 0.77 -21.61
C ASN A 117 8.68 1.04 -20.10
N LYS A 118 9.82 0.93 -19.39
CA LYS A 118 9.90 1.27 -17.96
C LYS A 118 9.64 2.76 -17.72
N LEU A 119 10.29 3.64 -18.47
CA LEU A 119 10.10 5.09 -18.36
C LEU A 119 8.65 5.50 -18.69
N GLU A 120 8.02 4.87 -19.67
CA GLU A 120 6.59 5.05 -19.94
C GLU A 120 5.71 4.53 -18.82
N ALA A 121 6.01 3.36 -18.25
CA ALA A 121 5.23 2.75 -17.19
C ALA A 121 5.17 3.62 -15.94
N VAL A 122 6.29 4.25 -15.55
CA VAL A 122 6.37 5.08 -14.33
C VAL A 122 5.76 6.48 -14.48
N SER A 123 5.61 6.96 -15.71
CA SER A 123 5.22 8.35 -16.02
C SER A 123 3.73 8.62 -15.79
N PHE A 124 3.30 8.56 -14.53
CA PHE A 124 1.95 8.89 -14.09
C PHE A 124 1.88 9.33 -12.61
N SER A 125 0.97 10.26 -12.34
CA SER A 125 0.71 10.75 -10.99
C SER A 125 -0.22 9.83 -10.21
N GLY A 126 -0.02 9.77 -8.90
CA GLY A 126 -0.89 9.05 -7.98
C GLY A 126 -0.63 7.54 -7.92
N GLN A 127 -1.61 6.85 -7.37
CA GLN A 127 -1.62 5.41 -7.11
C GLN A 127 -3.04 4.91 -7.24
N TYR A 128 -3.21 3.67 -7.69
CA TYR A 128 -4.53 3.05 -7.79
C TYR A 128 -4.42 1.53 -7.81
N GLY A 129 -5.37 0.90 -7.13
CA GLY A 129 -5.72 -0.49 -7.34
C GLY A 129 -7.17 -0.74 -6.98
N ASP A 130 -7.73 -1.79 -7.55
CA ASP A 130 -9.07 -2.30 -7.28
C ASP A 130 -9.06 -3.82 -7.47
N LYS A 131 -10.23 -4.45 -7.37
CA LYS A 131 -10.34 -5.91 -7.51
C LYS A 131 -11.72 -6.32 -7.96
N VAL A 132 -11.82 -7.56 -8.44
CA VAL A 132 -13.08 -8.28 -8.52
C VAL A 132 -13.20 -9.22 -7.32
N SER A 133 -14.36 -9.15 -6.65
CA SER A 133 -14.62 -9.89 -5.41
C SER A 133 -15.12 -11.31 -5.69
N PRO A 134 -14.73 -12.31 -4.87
CA PRO A 134 -15.26 -13.68 -4.93
C PRO A 134 -16.78 -13.77 -4.83
N LYS A 135 -17.44 -12.86 -4.11
CA LYS A 135 -18.93 -12.84 -4.01
C LYS A 135 -19.63 -12.65 -5.36
N LEU A 136 -18.90 -12.10 -6.34
CA LEU A 136 -19.39 -11.86 -7.70
C LEU A 136 -18.87 -12.92 -8.70
N ALA A 137 -18.20 -13.96 -8.23
CA ALA A 137 -17.85 -15.11 -9.04
C ALA A 137 -19.10 -15.94 -9.35
N LEU A 138 -19.21 -16.41 -10.58
CA LEU A 138 -20.22 -17.32 -11.08
C LEU A 138 -19.57 -18.68 -11.27
N VAL A 139 -20.05 -19.67 -10.52
CA VAL A 139 -19.64 -21.07 -10.73
C VAL A 139 -20.24 -21.59 -12.03
N HIS A 140 -19.44 -22.33 -12.79
CA HIS A 140 -19.87 -22.91 -14.05
C HIS A 140 -21.00 -23.93 -13.81
N PRO A 141 -22.14 -23.88 -14.54
CA PRO A 141 -23.33 -24.72 -14.26
C PRO A 141 -23.09 -26.24 -14.32
N ASN A 142 -22.03 -26.67 -15.00
CA ASN A 142 -21.66 -28.07 -15.12
C ASN A 142 -20.75 -28.56 -13.99
N PHE A 143 -20.28 -27.70 -13.09
CA PHE A 143 -19.58 -28.13 -11.88
C PHE A 143 -20.55 -28.88 -10.96
N LYS A 144 -20.13 -30.03 -10.42
CA LYS A 144 -20.98 -30.93 -9.61
C LYS A 144 -20.45 -31.15 -8.19
N GLY A 145 -19.35 -30.50 -7.84
CA GLY A 145 -18.79 -30.52 -6.50
C GLY A 145 -19.51 -29.58 -5.55
N ASP A 146 -18.97 -29.48 -4.34
CA ASP A 146 -19.45 -28.58 -3.31
C ASP A 146 -18.98 -27.15 -3.60
N VAL A 147 -19.86 -26.19 -3.33
CA VAL A 147 -19.64 -24.76 -3.57
C VAL A 147 -19.96 -24.00 -2.29
N VAL A 148 -18.99 -23.24 -1.79
CA VAL A 148 -19.17 -22.38 -0.61
C VAL A 148 -18.69 -20.98 -0.95
N TYR A 149 -19.54 -19.98 -0.73
CA TYR A 149 -19.17 -18.56 -0.83
C TYR A 149 -18.94 -18.02 0.57
N GLN A 150 -17.76 -17.44 0.82
CA GLN A 150 -17.42 -16.75 2.06
C GLN A 150 -17.25 -15.25 1.78
N GLY A 151 -18.35 -14.61 1.40
CA GLY A 151 -18.41 -13.16 1.21
C GLY A 151 -17.33 -12.61 0.26
N ASN A 152 -16.63 -11.56 0.67
CA ASN A 152 -15.53 -11.00 -0.12
C ASN A 152 -14.19 -11.75 0.04
N SER A 153 -14.11 -12.74 0.92
CA SER A 153 -12.86 -13.44 1.22
C SER A 153 -12.54 -14.51 0.21
N GLU A 154 -13.44 -15.47 -0.02
CA GLU A 154 -13.18 -16.58 -0.93
C GLU A 154 -14.44 -17.25 -1.52
N LEU A 155 -14.25 -17.93 -2.65
CA LEU A 155 -15.13 -18.94 -3.22
C LEU A 155 -14.41 -20.29 -3.18
N THR A 156 -14.99 -21.25 -2.47
CA THR A 156 -14.42 -22.58 -2.27
C THR A 156 -15.17 -23.62 -3.09
N LEU A 157 -14.41 -24.40 -3.88
CA LEU A 157 -14.91 -25.40 -4.81
C LEU A 157 -14.24 -26.74 -4.51
N SER A 158 -14.99 -27.74 -4.06
CA SER A 158 -14.45 -29.06 -3.70
C SER A 158 -15.05 -30.17 -4.54
N GLY A 159 -14.20 -31.03 -5.12
CA GLY A 159 -14.64 -32.23 -5.84
C GLY A 159 -13.75 -32.61 -7.02
N GLU A 160 -14.34 -33.33 -7.98
CA GLU A 160 -13.65 -33.77 -9.19
C GLU A 160 -13.82 -32.74 -10.33
N PHE A 161 -12.72 -32.15 -10.77
CA PHE A 161 -12.65 -31.22 -11.90
C PHE A 161 -12.47 -31.95 -13.24
N GLY A 162 -12.09 -33.23 -13.19
CA GLY A 162 -11.89 -34.11 -14.35
C GLY A 162 -10.45 -34.06 -14.87
N LYS A 163 -10.16 -34.83 -15.93
CA LYS A 163 -8.78 -35.00 -16.44
C LYS A 163 -8.28 -33.83 -17.30
N GLU A 164 -9.19 -33.09 -17.91
CA GLU A 164 -8.90 -31.96 -18.80
C GLU A 164 -9.35 -30.66 -18.14
N PHE A 165 -8.68 -29.55 -18.47
CA PHE A 165 -9.07 -28.23 -17.97
C PHE A 165 -10.48 -27.86 -18.41
N LYS A 166 -11.39 -27.70 -17.44
CA LYS A 166 -12.78 -27.27 -17.66
C LYS A 166 -13.05 -25.96 -16.91
N PRO A 167 -13.85 -25.04 -17.48
CA PRO A 167 -14.26 -23.84 -16.76
C PRO A 167 -14.97 -24.19 -15.45
N ILE A 168 -14.55 -23.55 -14.36
CA ILE A 168 -15.13 -23.71 -13.03
C ILE A 168 -15.72 -22.42 -12.50
N ALA A 169 -15.15 -21.27 -12.83
CA ALA A 169 -15.61 -19.97 -12.35
C ALA A 169 -15.31 -18.83 -13.34
N SER A 170 -16.11 -17.77 -13.28
CA SER A 170 -15.89 -16.49 -13.98
C SER A 170 -16.51 -15.35 -13.19
N TRP A 171 -16.02 -14.12 -13.29
CA TRP A 171 -16.56 -12.99 -12.52
C TRP A 171 -17.61 -12.20 -13.31
N GLN A 172 -18.69 -11.76 -12.65
CA GLN A 172 -19.75 -10.94 -13.26
C GLN A 172 -19.21 -9.59 -13.75
N ASN A 173 -18.34 -8.99 -12.95
CA ASN A 173 -17.71 -7.72 -13.26
C ASN A 173 -16.37 -7.96 -13.95
N ASN A 174 -16.06 -7.10 -14.92
CA ASN A 174 -14.72 -7.03 -15.50
C ASN A 174 -13.86 -6.06 -14.69
N LEU A 175 -12.56 -6.32 -14.66
CA LEU A 175 -11.58 -5.30 -14.27
C LEU A 175 -11.45 -4.29 -15.40
N VAL A 176 -11.01 -3.07 -15.08
CA VAL A 176 -10.70 -2.06 -16.09
C VAL A 176 -9.22 -2.12 -16.43
N TYR A 177 -8.91 -2.19 -17.71
CA TYR A 177 -7.59 -1.90 -18.26
C TYR A 177 -7.54 -0.42 -18.61
N ASP A 178 -6.77 0.35 -17.83
CA ASP A 178 -6.60 1.79 -18.08
C ASP A 178 -5.55 2.02 -19.17
N LYS A 179 -5.88 2.87 -20.14
CA LYS A 179 -4.94 3.29 -21.17
C LYS A 179 -3.68 3.92 -20.59
N ASP A 180 -2.58 3.81 -21.32
CA ASP A 180 -1.30 4.46 -21.02
C ASP A 180 -0.71 4.06 -19.64
N LYS A 181 -1.14 2.92 -19.09
CA LYS A 181 -0.67 2.31 -17.85
C LYS A 181 -0.23 0.87 -18.11
N VAL A 182 0.77 0.40 -17.37
CA VAL A 182 0.97 -1.03 -17.19
C VAL A 182 -0.01 -1.50 -16.12
N ILE A 183 -0.73 -2.58 -16.39
CA ILE A 183 -1.74 -3.11 -15.47
C ILE A 183 -1.21 -4.41 -14.85
N GLN A 184 -0.97 -4.38 -13.55
CA GLN A 184 -0.58 -5.56 -12.78
C GLN A 184 -1.84 -6.29 -12.32
N ILE A 185 -1.86 -7.62 -12.42
CA ILE A 185 -2.93 -8.49 -11.94
C ILE A 185 -2.37 -9.52 -10.95
N TRP A 186 -3.00 -9.64 -9.78
CA TRP A 186 -2.66 -10.62 -8.75
C TRP A 186 -3.91 -11.38 -8.29
N PRO A 187 -4.11 -12.64 -8.74
CA PRO A 187 -5.15 -13.50 -8.21
C PRO A 187 -4.71 -14.14 -6.88
N GLU A 188 -5.53 -14.00 -5.85
CA GLU A 188 -5.44 -14.80 -4.62
C GLU A 188 -6.11 -16.17 -4.86
N PHE A 189 -5.41 -17.27 -4.55
CA PHE A 189 -5.98 -18.62 -4.58
C PHE A 189 -5.17 -19.59 -3.71
N ASP A 190 -5.81 -20.66 -3.27
CA ASP A 190 -5.15 -21.78 -2.58
C ASP A 190 -5.68 -23.12 -3.12
N ILE A 191 -4.83 -24.15 -3.07
CA ILE A 191 -5.10 -25.46 -3.67
C ILE A 191 -4.79 -26.57 -2.67
N ASP A 192 -5.83 -27.33 -2.31
CA ASP A 192 -5.74 -28.52 -1.48
C ASP A 192 -5.96 -29.78 -2.33
N GLY A 193 -4.92 -30.61 -2.44
CA GLY A 193 -4.97 -31.88 -3.18
C GLY A 193 -4.37 -31.78 -4.58
N ALA A 194 -4.76 -32.71 -5.47
CA ALA A 194 -4.17 -32.82 -6.80
C ALA A 194 -5.03 -32.05 -7.82
N VAL A 195 -4.99 -30.73 -7.75
CA VAL A 195 -5.71 -29.82 -8.66
C VAL A 195 -4.70 -28.89 -9.34
N GLU A 196 -4.95 -28.58 -10.60
CA GLU A 196 -4.23 -27.54 -11.34
C GLU A 196 -5.25 -26.49 -11.82
N LEU A 197 -4.87 -25.22 -11.79
CA LEU A 197 -5.67 -24.11 -12.25
C LEU A 197 -5.13 -23.54 -13.56
N GLN A 198 -6.04 -22.98 -14.35
CA GLN A 198 -5.70 -22.19 -15.52
C GLN A 198 -6.58 -20.95 -15.57
N TYR A 199 -5.96 -19.79 -15.34
CA TYR A 199 -6.57 -18.49 -15.52
C TYR A 199 -6.55 -18.09 -16.99
N THR A 200 -7.64 -17.51 -17.45
CA THR A 200 -7.74 -16.87 -18.76
C THR A 200 -8.19 -15.43 -18.58
N PHE A 201 -7.32 -14.48 -18.92
CA PHE A 201 -7.59 -13.05 -18.93
C PHE A 201 -7.87 -12.61 -20.37
N ARG A 202 -9.02 -11.99 -20.61
CA ARG A 202 -9.44 -11.52 -21.94
C ARG A 202 -9.55 -10.01 -21.94
N LEU A 203 -8.74 -9.37 -22.77
CA LEU A 203 -8.78 -7.94 -22.99
C LEU A 203 -9.82 -7.63 -24.07
N ILE A 204 -10.89 -6.94 -23.69
CA ILE A 204 -12.04 -6.63 -24.54
C ILE A 204 -12.13 -5.12 -24.65
N GLN A 205 -12.02 -4.58 -25.87
CA GLN A 205 -12.03 -3.12 -26.07
C GLN A 205 -13.34 -2.50 -25.59
N THR A 206 -13.26 -1.34 -24.94
CA THR A 206 -14.46 -0.59 -24.55
C THR A 206 -15.24 -0.10 -25.78
N GLY A 207 -16.58 -0.18 -25.74
CA GLY A 207 -17.45 0.22 -26.85
C GLY A 207 -18.48 -0.84 -27.22
N ALA A 208 -19.42 -0.49 -28.11
CA ALA A 208 -20.57 -1.33 -28.44
C ALA A 208 -20.21 -2.66 -29.13
N ASP A 209 -19.12 -2.69 -29.90
CA ASP A 209 -18.71 -3.87 -30.68
C ASP A 209 -17.83 -4.86 -29.89
N GLY A 210 -17.30 -4.46 -28.72
CA GLY A 210 -16.66 -5.35 -27.74
C GLY A 210 -15.62 -6.33 -28.31
N ALA A 211 -14.73 -5.87 -29.18
CA ALA A 211 -13.76 -6.76 -29.83
C ALA A 211 -12.77 -7.35 -28.81
N LEU A 212 -12.54 -8.67 -28.90
CA LEU A 212 -11.47 -9.35 -28.18
C LEU A 212 -10.13 -8.93 -28.79
N ILE A 213 -9.32 -8.21 -28.01
CA ILE A 213 -8.00 -7.72 -28.42
C ILE A 213 -6.93 -8.77 -28.16
N GLU A 214 -6.95 -9.37 -26.97
CA GLU A 214 -5.89 -10.24 -26.50
C GLU A 214 -6.45 -11.25 -25.50
N GLN A 215 -5.87 -12.45 -25.48
CA GLN A 215 -6.17 -13.48 -24.49
C GLN A 215 -4.86 -14.01 -23.91
N ILE A 216 -4.74 -13.91 -22.58
CA ILE A 216 -3.58 -14.37 -21.81
C ILE A 216 -4.04 -15.57 -20.99
N ILE A 217 -3.32 -16.69 -21.10
CA ILE A 217 -3.62 -17.93 -20.39
C ILE A 217 -2.41 -18.25 -19.50
N LEU A 218 -2.64 -18.43 -18.21
CA LEU A 218 -1.61 -18.74 -17.21
C LEU A 218 -2.09 -19.92 -16.35
N THR A 219 -1.19 -20.86 -16.06
CA THR A 219 -1.39 -21.87 -15.03
C THR A 219 -1.00 -21.33 -13.66
N ASP A 220 -1.41 -22.00 -12.58
CA ASP A 220 -1.12 -21.59 -11.20
C ASP A 220 0.39 -21.38 -10.93
N ASP A 221 1.26 -22.26 -11.44
CA ASP A 221 2.72 -22.16 -11.33
C ASP A 221 3.31 -20.94 -12.05
N MET A 222 2.63 -20.43 -13.08
CA MET A 222 3.04 -19.20 -13.77
C MET A 222 2.63 -17.93 -13.02
N LEU A 223 1.83 -18.07 -11.95
CA LEU A 223 1.32 -16.97 -11.14
C LEU A 223 2.08 -16.81 -9.83
N ASP A 224 3.27 -17.41 -9.66
CA ASP A 224 4.19 -17.10 -8.55
C ASP A 224 4.59 -15.61 -8.51
N SER A 225 4.52 -14.95 -9.66
CA SER A 225 4.65 -13.49 -9.80
C SER A 225 3.40 -12.89 -10.44
N PRO A 226 3.12 -11.59 -10.21
CA PRO A 226 2.00 -10.91 -10.85
C PRO A 226 2.08 -10.94 -12.38
N LEU A 227 0.91 -10.97 -13.02
CA LEU A 227 0.81 -10.72 -14.46
C LEU A 227 0.91 -9.22 -14.71
N GLU A 228 1.89 -8.78 -15.51
CA GLU A 228 2.01 -7.41 -15.99
C GLU A 228 1.50 -7.32 -17.43
N ILE A 229 0.39 -6.62 -17.64
CA ILE A 229 -0.15 -6.35 -18.98
C ILE A 229 0.46 -5.04 -19.49
N PRO A 230 1.24 -5.05 -20.59
CA PRO A 230 1.91 -3.86 -21.11
C PRO A 230 0.95 -2.74 -21.48
N THR A 231 1.50 -1.53 -21.62
CA THR A 231 0.71 -0.33 -21.95
C THR A 231 0.11 -0.38 -23.36
N LYS A 232 -1.08 0.21 -23.53
CA LYS A 232 -1.84 0.30 -24.78
C LYS A 232 -2.59 1.65 -24.81
N PRO A 233 -2.85 2.21 -26.02
CA PRO A 233 -3.38 3.56 -26.17
C PRO A 233 -4.91 3.66 -26.05
N PHE A 234 -5.57 2.70 -25.41
CA PHE A 234 -7.03 2.64 -25.27
C PHE A 234 -7.45 1.96 -23.98
N ASP A 235 -8.64 2.32 -23.50
CA ASP A 235 -9.27 1.68 -22.35
C ASP A 235 -9.95 0.36 -22.79
N ALA A 236 -9.84 -0.66 -21.96
CA ALA A 236 -10.44 -1.97 -22.19
C ALA A 236 -11.00 -2.57 -20.90
N TYR A 237 -11.74 -3.67 -21.03
CA TYR A 237 -12.15 -4.52 -19.93
C TYR A 237 -11.29 -5.78 -19.88
N ILE A 238 -11.01 -6.27 -18.69
CA ILE A 238 -10.34 -7.55 -18.45
C ILE A 238 -11.37 -8.50 -17.86
N SER A 239 -11.83 -9.44 -18.67
CA SER A 239 -12.69 -10.53 -18.23
C SER A 239 -11.85 -11.70 -17.77
N VAL A 240 -12.21 -12.31 -16.62
CA VAL A 240 -11.47 -13.41 -16.02
C VAL A 240 -12.30 -14.68 -15.97
N THR A 241 -11.70 -15.79 -16.40
CA THR A 241 -12.26 -17.14 -16.26
C THR A 241 -11.20 -18.06 -15.69
N VAL A 242 -11.59 -18.92 -14.76
CA VAL A 242 -10.75 -19.98 -14.20
C VAL A 242 -11.23 -21.33 -14.69
N LYS A 243 -10.28 -22.14 -15.15
CA LYS A 243 -10.47 -23.56 -15.40
C LYS A 243 -9.69 -24.36 -14.36
N ALA A 244 -10.15 -25.58 -14.10
CA ALA A 244 -9.39 -26.53 -13.29
C ALA A 244 -9.44 -27.94 -13.88
N ARG A 245 -8.49 -28.77 -13.47
CA ARG A 245 -8.48 -30.23 -13.66
C ARG A 245 -7.93 -30.91 -12.40
N GLY A 246 -8.20 -32.20 -12.25
CA GLY A 246 -7.80 -32.99 -11.09
C GLY A 246 -8.92 -33.17 -10.07
N ASN A 247 -8.56 -33.38 -8.81
CA ASN A 247 -9.49 -33.62 -7.71
C ASN A 247 -8.94 -33.08 -6.39
N GLY A 248 -9.76 -32.29 -5.69
CA GLY A 248 -9.36 -31.63 -4.45
C GLY A 248 -10.28 -30.45 -4.14
N THR A 249 -9.75 -29.48 -3.43
CA THR A 249 -10.41 -28.21 -3.10
C THR A 249 -9.62 -27.04 -3.66
N VAL A 250 -10.33 -26.06 -4.21
CA VAL A 250 -9.78 -24.80 -4.71
C VAL A 250 -10.44 -23.67 -3.95
N HIS A 251 -9.61 -22.78 -3.40
CA HIS A 251 -10.03 -21.53 -2.79
C HIS A 251 -9.70 -20.41 -3.78
N LEU A 252 -10.71 -19.67 -4.22
CA LEU A 252 -10.54 -18.51 -5.12
C LEU A 252 -10.82 -17.23 -4.35
N GLY A 253 -9.76 -16.46 -4.09
CA GLY A 253 -9.83 -15.15 -3.44
C GLY A 253 -10.04 -14.01 -4.42
N PRO A 254 -9.90 -12.75 -3.96
CA PRO A 254 -10.01 -11.60 -4.83
C PRO A 254 -8.95 -11.59 -5.93
N ILE A 255 -9.29 -10.99 -7.07
CA ILE A 255 -8.34 -10.75 -8.15
C ILE A 255 -8.04 -9.27 -8.20
N HIS A 256 -6.85 -8.91 -7.72
CA HIS A 256 -6.37 -7.55 -7.62
C HIS A 256 -5.88 -7.04 -8.97
N LYS A 257 -6.12 -5.76 -9.22
CA LYS A 257 -5.62 -5.02 -10.36
C LYS A 257 -5.00 -3.71 -9.89
N ARG A 258 -3.81 -3.36 -10.39
CA ARG A 258 -3.07 -2.16 -9.99
C ARG A 258 -2.45 -1.44 -11.18
N TRP A 259 -2.23 -0.14 -11.01
CA TRP A 259 -1.29 0.57 -11.87
C TRP A 259 0.13 0.20 -11.46
N SER A 260 0.86 -0.43 -12.38
CA SER A 260 2.21 -0.91 -12.13
C SER A 260 3.24 0.16 -12.46
N ARG A 261 4.23 0.29 -11.58
CA ARG A 261 5.51 0.97 -11.87
C ARG A 261 6.61 -0.06 -12.15
N LEU A 262 6.22 -1.29 -12.50
CA LEU A 262 7.10 -2.43 -12.70
C LEU A 262 7.99 -2.64 -11.46
N ASP A 263 9.29 -2.79 -11.66
CA ASP A 263 10.28 -2.99 -10.61
C ASP A 263 10.64 -1.70 -9.84
N MET A 264 10.10 -0.53 -10.21
CA MET A 264 10.36 0.74 -9.52
C MET A 264 9.41 1.01 -8.34
N GLY A 265 8.39 0.19 -8.15
CA GLY A 265 7.59 0.20 -6.91
C GLY A 265 6.12 -0.18 -7.05
N GLN A 266 5.54 -0.52 -5.90
CA GLN A 266 4.11 -0.81 -5.73
C GLN A 266 3.38 0.47 -5.31
N PHE A 267 2.39 0.88 -6.10
CA PHE A 267 1.59 2.11 -5.92
C PHE A 267 2.40 3.42 -6.03
N LEU A 268 3.30 3.66 -5.08
CA LEU A 268 4.26 4.76 -5.07
C LEU A 268 5.62 4.27 -5.57
N LEU A 269 6.44 5.20 -6.06
CA LEU A 269 7.86 4.93 -6.32
C LEU A 269 8.55 4.47 -5.03
N GLY A 270 9.29 3.36 -5.09
CA GLY A 270 9.90 2.72 -3.91
C GLY A 270 8.92 2.01 -2.98
N GLY A 271 7.63 1.92 -3.35
CA GLY A 271 6.67 1.10 -2.61
C GLY A 271 6.98 -0.39 -2.78
N SER A 272 6.71 -1.17 -1.74
CA SER A 272 7.00 -2.59 -1.69
C SER A 272 5.76 -3.38 -1.29
N ARG A 273 5.83 -4.69 -1.50
CA ARG A 273 4.78 -5.64 -1.14
C ARG A 273 5.40 -6.85 -0.44
N PHE A 274 4.72 -7.32 0.59
CA PHE A 274 4.91 -8.63 1.18
C PHE A 274 3.77 -9.55 0.75
N VAL A 275 4.06 -10.84 0.57
CA VAL A 275 3.08 -11.89 0.25
C VAL A 275 3.41 -13.10 1.10
N ASP A 276 2.43 -13.65 1.83
CA ASP A 276 2.60 -14.89 2.61
C ASP A 276 2.38 -16.15 1.75
N SER A 277 2.58 -17.32 2.36
CA SER A 277 2.33 -18.63 1.71
C SER A 277 0.88 -18.85 1.27
N GLN A 278 -0.08 -18.09 1.83
CA GLN A 278 -1.49 -18.11 1.44
C GLN A 278 -1.82 -17.04 0.39
N ARG A 279 -0.80 -16.42 -0.21
CA ARG A 279 -0.90 -15.35 -1.21
C ARG A 279 -1.56 -14.07 -0.70
N GLN A 280 -1.74 -13.94 0.61
CA GLN A 280 -2.23 -12.74 1.26
C GLN A 280 -1.14 -11.69 1.31
N GLU A 281 -1.48 -10.45 0.99
CA GLU A 281 -0.48 -9.39 0.84
C GLU A 281 -0.73 -8.20 1.76
N PHE A 282 0.36 -7.54 2.16
CA PHE A 282 0.33 -6.16 2.62
C PHE A 282 1.33 -5.35 1.84
N ILE A 283 1.05 -4.05 1.72
CA ILE A 283 1.91 -3.10 1.03
C ILE A 283 2.61 -2.22 2.06
N TYR A 284 3.85 -1.84 1.80
CA TYR A 284 4.60 -0.95 2.67
C TYR A 284 5.46 0.04 1.87
N TYR A 285 5.68 1.22 2.44
CA TYR A 285 6.49 2.27 1.82
C TYR A 285 7.33 2.99 2.88
N PHE A 286 8.64 2.92 2.75
CA PHE A 286 9.57 3.58 3.66
C PHE A 286 10.13 4.86 3.04
N HIS A 287 9.99 5.99 3.74
CA HIS A 287 10.61 7.26 3.37
C HIS A 287 11.69 7.63 4.40
N PRO A 288 12.96 7.84 3.98
CA PRO A 288 14.09 8.07 4.89
C PRO A 288 14.02 9.40 5.65
N GLY A 289 13.31 10.41 5.13
CA GLY A 289 13.20 11.70 5.80
C GLY A 289 14.57 12.36 6.00
N ASP A 290 14.84 12.84 7.21
CA ASP A 290 16.15 13.37 7.60
C ASP A 290 17.08 12.32 8.25
N MET A 291 16.67 11.04 8.24
CA MET A 291 17.38 9.91 8.85
C MET A 291 17.65 10.05 10.36
N LYS A 292 16.92 10.94 11.06
CA LYS A 292 17.03 11.12 12.51
C LYS A 292 15.80 10.56 13.24
N PRO A 293 15.91 10.10 14.49
CA PRO A 293 14.77 9.58 15.25
C PRO A 293 13.58 10.55 15.32
N PRO A 294 12.32 10.06 15.39
CA PRO A 294 11.92 8.65 15.37
C PRO A 294 11.60 8.11 13.97
N LEU A 295 11.51 6.78 13.86
CA LEU A 295 10.74 6.14 12.78
C LEU A 295 9.24 6.23 13.10
N ASN A 296 8.48 6.84 12.19
CA ASN A 296 7.04 7.00 12.33
C ASN A 296 6.29 6.01 11.43
N VAL A 297 5.71 4.97 12.01
CA VAL A 297 4.90 3.97 11.30
C VAL A 297 3.44 4.42 11.29
N TYR A 298 2.82 4.47 10.11
CA TYR A 298 1.41 4.77 9.91
C TYR A 298 0.70 3.60 9.21
N PHE A 299 -0.27 3.00 9.90
CA PHE A 299 -1.17 2.01 9.33
C PHE A 299 -2.36 2.70 8.67
N SER A 300 -2.59 2.41 7.40
CA SER A 300 -3.69 2.96 6.61
C SER A 300 -5.05 2.51 7.18
N GLY A 301 -6.05 3.37 7.07
CA GLY A 301 -7.44 3.01 7.36
C GLY A 301 -8.05 2.11 6.28
N TYR A 302 -9.32 1.76 6.48
CA TYR A 302 -10.11 1.00 5.51
C TYR A 302 -10.23 1.77 4.19
N ARG A 303 -10.01 1.09 3.05
CA ARG A 303 -10.15 1.69 1.72
C ARG A 303 -10.39 0.67 0.61
N THR A 304 -11.46 0.84 -0.15
CA THR A 304 -11.77 -0.02 -1.30
C THR A 304 -10.82 0.18 -2.48
N ALA A 305 -10.45 1.44 -2.76
CA ALA A 305 -9.40 1.73 -3.74
C ALA A 305 -8.04 1.54 -3.08
N GLU A 306 -7.25 0.57 -3.53
CA GLU A 306 -5.99 0.18 -2.88
C GLU A 306 -4.91 1.27 -2.96
N GLY A 307 -3.94 1.18 -2.05
CA GLY A 307 -2.78 2.07 -1.95
C GLY A 307 -2.55 2.59 -0.54
N PHE A 308 -1.57 3.48 -0.40
CA PHE A 308 -1.17 4.08 0.86
C PHE A 308 -2.01 5.30 1.24
N GLU A 309 -2.40 5.39 2.51
CA GLU A 309 -2.94 6.60 3.12
C GLU A 309 -1.83 7.34 3.91
N GLY A 310 -2.00 8.63 4.18
CA GLY A 310 -1.17 9.36 5.14
C GLY A 310 0.15 9.91 4.60
N TYR A 311 0.55 9.61 3.36
CA TYR A 311 1.84 10.05 2.79
C TYR A 311 2.17 11.53 3.05
N TYR A 312 1.31 12.46 2.65
CA TYR A 312 1.56 13.89 2.83
C TYR A 312 1.53 14.34 4.30
N MET A 313 0.73 13.67 5.14
CA MET A 313 0.69 13.95 6.57
C MET A 313 2.03 13.56 7.20
N MET A 314 2.51 12.35 6.93
CA MET A 314 3.77 11.84 7.46
C MET A 314 4.98 12.62 6.91
N LYS A 315 4.98 12.95 5.62
CA LYS A 315 6.03 13.75 4.99
C LYS A 315 6.22 15.12 5.65
N ARG A 316 5.13 15.78 6.05
CA ARG A 316 5.19 17.08 6.76
C ARG A 316 5.85 17.02 8.13
N MET A 317 5.99 15.83 8.74
CA MET A 317 6.65 15.66 10.03
C MET A 317 8.18 15.76 9.93
N ASN A 318 8.74 15.77 8.71
CA ASN A 318 10.17 15.89 8.44
C ASN A 318 11.03 14.89 9.24
N ALA A 319 10.54 13.67 9.36
CA ALA A 319 11.19 12.55 10.04
C ALA A 319 11.04 11.28 9.17
N PRO A 320 11.85 10.24 9.39
CA PRO A 320 11.66 8.95 8.73
C PRO A 320 10.26 8.41 9.00
N PHE A 321 9.62 7.84 7.98
CA PHE A 321 8.30 7.22 8.14
C PHE A 321 8.14 5.96 7.29
N LEU A 322 7.27 5.07 7.77
CA LEU A 322 6.86 3.86 7.10
C LEU A 322 5.33 3.85 7.00
N LEU A 323 4.80 3.72 5.80
CA LEU A 323 3.37 3.49 5.58
C LEU A 323 3.13 2.00 5.43
N ILE A 324 2.07 1.48 6.03
CA ILE A 324 1.62 0.10 5.85
C ILE A 324 0.16 0.14 5.41
N GLY A 325 -0.20 -0.64 4.39
CA GLY A 325 -1.55 -0.76 3.87
C GLY A 325 -1.95 -2.22 3.74
N ASP A 326 -3.21 -2.52 4.05
CA ASP A 326 -3.80 -3.85 3.93
C ASP A 326 -4.80 -3.84 2.75
N PRO A 327 -4.42 -4.38 1.58
CA PRO A 327 -5.30 -4.42 0.44
C PRO A 327 -6.24 -5.62 0.48
N ARG A 328 -6.28 -6.50 1.49
CA ARG A 328 -7.10 -7.73 1.44
C ARG A 328 -8.60 -7.44 1.57
N VAL A 329 -9.43 -8.45 1.28
CA VAL A 329 -10.90 -8.39 1.33
C VAL A 329 -11.45 -7.15 0.58
N GLU A 330 -12.50 -6.48 1.06
CA GLU A 330 -13.06 -5.30 0.40
C GLU A 330 -12.17 -4.06 0.52
N GLY A 331 -11.52 -3.84 1.66
CA GLY A 331 -10.71 -2.64 1.90
C GLY A 331 -9.77 -2.73 3.10
N GLY A 332 -9.37 -3.96 3.46
CA GLY A 332 -8.43 -4.28 4.53
C GLY A 332 -9.00 -5.25 5.56
N SER A 333 -8.15 -6.14 6.06
CA SER A 333 -8.46 -7.19 7.04
C SER A 333 -7.76 -6.95 8.38
N PHE A 334 -7.75 -5.69 8.83
CA PHE A 334 -7.22 -5.25 10.13
C PHE A 334 -5.76 -5.66 10.42
N TYR A 335 -4.97 -5.92 9.37
CA TYR A 335 -3.57 -6.32 9.49
C TYR A 335 -3.35 -7.61 10.29
N ILE A 336 -4.36 -8.47 10.46
CA ILE A 336 -4.24 -9.80 11.08
C ILE A 336 -4.38 -10.89 10.04
N GLY A 337 -3.79 -12.06 10.28
CA GLY A 337 -3.83 -13.17 9.34
C GLY A 337 -3.06 -14.37 9.85
N SER A 338 -2.38 -15.06 8.92
CA SER A 338 -1.43 -16.12 9.23
C SER A 338 -0.30 -15.60 10.12
N SER A 339 0.37 -16.48 10.87
CA SER A 339 1.54 -16.09 11.66
C SER A 339 2.68 -15.56 10.79
N GLU A 340 2.79 -16.04 9.54
CA GLU A 340 3.75 -15.53 8.56
C GLU A 340 3.43 -14.09 8.17
N TYR A 341 2.17 -13.79 7.88
CA TYR A 341 1.71 -12.44 7.55
C TYR A 341 1.98 -11.45 8.70
N GLU A 342 1.60 -11.81 9.93
CA GLU A 342 1.76 -10.93 11.08
C GLU A 342 3.24 -10.73 11.44
N GLN A 343 4.06 -11.79 11.32
CA GLN A 343 5.50 -11.68 11.50
C GLN A 343 6.15 -10.84 10.38
N GLY A 344 5.64 -10.91 9.15
CA GLY A 344 6.09 -10.06 8.04
C GLY A 344 5.96 -8.57 8.37
N ILE A 345 4.86 -8.15 9.00
CA ILE A 345 4.67 -6.75 9.44
C ILE A 345 5.70 -6.35 10.50
N ILE A 346 5.95 -7.22 11.48
CA ILE A 346 6.96 -7.00 12.52
C ILE A 346 8.34 -6.86 11.88
N ASN A 347 8.72 -7.80 11.01
CA ASN A 347 10.01 -7.82 10.34
C ASN A 347 10.26 -6.54 9.54
N VAL A 348 9.28 -6.08 8.74
CA VAL A 348 9.44 -4.85 7.96
C VAL A 348 9.70 -3.63 8.85
N ILE A 349 9.04 -3.54 10.02
CA ILE A 349 9.28 -2.45 10.97
C ILE A 349 10.66 -2.57 11.60
N GLU A 350 11.05 -3.76 12.07
CA GLU A 350 12.35 -4.02 12.69
C GLU A 350 13.52 -3.82 11.72
N GLU A 351 13.43 -4.34 10.50
CA GLU A 351 14.41 -4.12 9.42
C GLU A 351 14.55 -2.64 9.07
N THR A 352 13.45 -1.88 9.11
CA THR A 352 13.49 -0.42 8.89
C THR A 352 14.20 0.29 10.04
N LEU A 353 13.98 -0.11 11.29
CA LEU A 353 14.71 0.40 12.44
C LEU A 353 16.20 0.07 12.35
N GLU A 354 16.54 -1.16 11.98
CA GLU A 354 17.93 -1.60 11.78
C GLU A 354 18.63 -0.79 10.68
N LYS A 355 17.96 -0.58 9.54
CA LYS A 355 18.45 0.26 8.44
C LYS A 355 18.74 1.70 8.88
N LEU A 356 17.92 2.25 9.78
CA LEU A 356 18.11 3.57 10.36
C LEU A 356 19.07 3.59 11.56
N ASN A 357 19.50 2.41 12.04
CA ASN A 357 20.23 2.24 13.29
C ASN A 357 19.49 2.84 14.51
N PHE A 358 18.16 2.69 14.53
CA PHE A 358 17.27 3.15 15.60
C PHE A 358 16.90 2.00 16.55
N LYS A 359 16.56 2.37 17.78
CA LYS A 359 16.10 1.44 18.82
C LYS A 359 14.56 1.39 18.86
N SER A 360 14.01 0.41 19.56
CA SER A 360 12.56 0.30 19.76
C SER A 360 11.92 1.56 20.37
N HIS A 361 12.59 2.25 21.30
CA HIS A 361 12.10 3.53 21.85
C HIS A 361 12.35 4.75 20.94
N GLU A 362 12.76 4.53 19.71
CA GLU A 362 12.83 5.54 18.65
C GLU A 362 11.77 5.25 17.57
N LEU A 363 10.74 4.48 17.93
CA LEU A 363 9.59 4.10 17.12
C LEU A 363 8.31 4.77 17.62
N ILE A 364 7.49 5.25 16.69
CA ILE A 364 6.10 5.63 16.92
C ILE A 364 5.23 4.81 15.96
N LEU A 365 4.19 4.13 16.47
CA LEU A 365 3.17 3.51 15.62
C LEU A 365 1.88 4.30 15.71
N SER A 366 1.17 4.41 14.58
CA SER A 366 -0.05 5.19 14.54
C SER A 366 -1.04 4.72 13.49
N GLY A 367 -2.29 5.13 13.66
CA GLY A 367 -3.34 4.87 12.68
C GLY A 367 -4.70 5.38 13.13
N LEU A 368 -5.61 5.51 12.16
CA LEU A 368 -6.99 5.95 12.36
C LEU A 368 -7.95 4.80 11.99
N SER A 369 -9.02 4.63 12.77
CA SER A 369 -10.06 3.60 12.50
C SER A 369 -9.42 2.21 12.35
N MET A 370 -9.53 1.53 11.21
CA MET A 370 -8.86 0.23 10.98
C MET A 370 -7.35 0.26 11.27
N GLY A 371 -6.65 1.35 10.91
CA GLY A 371 -5.22 1.50 11.18
C GLY A 371 -4.88 1.57 12.67
N SER A 372 -5.83 2.01 13.51
CA SER A 372 -5.63 2.02 14.96
C SER A 372 -5.45 0.62 15.54
N PHE A 373 -6.11 -0.39 14.97
CA PHE A 373 -5.95 -1.78 15.36
C PHE A 373 -4.50 -2.21 15.14
N GLY A 374 -3.99 -2.04 13.92
CA GLY A 374 -2.60 -2.38 13.59
C GLY A 374 -1.59 -1.68 14.50
N ALA A 375 -1.77 -0.37 14.71
CA ALA A 375 -0.89 0.40 15.59
C ALA A 375 -0.88 -0.10 17.04
N LEU A 376 -2.04 -0.43 17.62
CA LEU A 376 -2.14 -0.96 18.98
C LEU A 376 -1.64 -2.41 19.07
N TYR A 377 -2.04 -3.26 18.12
CA TYR A 377 -1.75 -4.69 18.10
C TYR A 377 -0.24 -4.97 17.95
N TYR A 378 0.39 -4.34 16.97
CA TYR A 378 1.83 -4.47 16.74
C TYR A 378 2.65 -3.62 17.70
N GLY A 379 2.15 -2.44 18.08
CA GLY A 379 2.83 -1.59 19.06
C GLY A 379 3.02 -2.26 20.41
N ALA A 380 2.05 -3.04 20.90
CA ALA A 380 2.21 -3.83 22.12
C ALA A 380 3.31 -4.91 22.04
N GLN A 381 3.73 -5.27 20.82
CA GLN A 381 4.75 -6.28 20.58
C GLN A 381 6.14 -5.67 20.39
N LEU A 382 6.22 -4.43 19.92
CA LEU A 382 7.45 -3.74 19.50
C LEU A 382 8.03 -2.77 20.54
N ASN A 383 7.35 -2.53 21.67
CA ASN A 383 7.77 -1.62 22.75
C ASN A 383 8.19 -0.21 22.27
N PRO A 384 7.31 0.51 21.52
CA PRO A 384 7.62 1.82 20.95
C PRO A 384 7.68 2.92 22.01
N GLN A 385 8.19 4.09 21.63
CA GLN A 385 8.10 5.31 22.43
C GLN A 385 6.65 5.77 22.57
N ALA A 386 5.87 5.66 21.50
CA ALA A 386 4.48 6.06 21.50
C ALA A 386 3.61 5.26 20.53
N ILE A 387 2.33 5.17 20.89
CA ILE A 387 1.25 4.70 20.04
C ILE A 387 0.20 5.80 19.95
N ILE A 388 -0.05 6.31 18.74
CA ILE A 388 -0.97 7.43 18.48
C ILE A 388 -2.13 6.92 17.65
N VAL A 389 -3.35 6.94 18.21
CA VAL A 389 -4.52 6.39 17.53
C VAL A 389 -5.72 7.32 17.59
N GLY A 390 -6.52 7.29 16.53
CA GLY A 390 -7.82 7.94 16.47
C GLY A 390 -8.91 6.94 16.14
N LYS A 391 -10.05 7.03 16.82
CA LYS A 391 -11.20 6.12 16.70
C LYS A 391 -10.77 4.65 16.83
N PRO A 392 -10.27 4.25 18.01
CA PRO A 392 -9.75 2.91 18.22
C PRO A 392 -10.81 1.84 17.93
N LEU A 393 -10.44 0.84 17.14
CA LEU A 393 -11.23 -0.36 16.87
C LEU A 393 -10.41 -1.54 17.39
N VAL A 394 -10.79 -2.16 18.50
CA VAL A 394 -10.01 -3.22 19.18
C VAL A 394 -10.77 -4.54 19.29
N ASN A 395 -12.10 -4.50 19.18
CA ASN A 395 -12.98 -5.67 19.27
C ASN A 395 -13.61 -6.02 17.91
N ILE A 396 -12.83 -6.59 16.98
CA ILE A 396 -13.30 -6.90 15.61
C ILE A 396 -14.52 -7.84 15.63
N GLY A 397 -14.54 -8.85 16.50
CA GLY A 397 -15.67 -9.75 16.64
C GLY A 397 -16.94 -9.02 17.11
N THR A 398 -16.81 -8.07 18.03
CA THR A 398 -17.95 -7.23 18.48
C THR A 398 -18.42 -6.30 17.36
N ILE A 399 -17.51 -5.72 16.60
CA ILE A 399 -17.84 -4.91 15.42
C ILE A 399 -18.65 -5.75 14.41
N ALA A 400 -18.23 -7.00 14.16
CA ALA A 400 -18.93 -7.94 13.30
C ALA A 400 -20.34 -8.28 13.84
N GLU A 401 -20.49 -8.49 15.15
CA GLU A 401 -21.80 -8.73 15.79
C GLU A 401 -22.75 -7.52 15.64
N HIS A 402 -22.22 -6.32 15.85
CA HIS A 402 -22.97 -5.07 15.72
C HIS A 402 -23.51 -4.83 14.31
N MET A 403 -22.93 -5.47 13.28
CA MET A 403 -23.48 -5.39 11.93
C MET A 403 -24.92 -5.89 11.82
N ARG A 404 -25.29 -6.88 12.62
CA ARG A 404 -26.66 -7.41 12.62
C ARG A 404 -27.66 -6.48 13.32
N LEU A 405 -27.22 -5.72 14.33
CA LEU A 405 -28.10 -5.08 15.31
C LEU A 405 -28.08 -3.55 15.29
N LEU A 406 -26.92 -2.94 15.01
CA LEU A 406 -26.70 -1.50 15.13
C LEU A 406 -26.48 -0.81 13.78
N ARG A 407 -25.88 -1.49 12.79
CA ARG A 407 -25.52 -0.90 11.49
C ARG A 407 -25.75 -1.83 10.29
N PRO A 408 -26.97 -2.38 10.06
CA PRO A 408 -27.18 -3.30 8.94
C PRO A 408 -26.70 -2.69 7.61
N GLU A 409 -25.93 -3.46 6.83
CA GLU A 409 -25.40 -3.13 5.49
C GLU A 409 -24.25 -2.09 5.40
N GLU A 410 -23.71 -1.57 6.51
CA GLU A 410 -22.70 -0.48 6.42
C GLU A 410 -21.22 -0.92 6.45
N PHE A 411 -20.88 -2.09 7.01
CA PHE A 411 -19.50 -2.59 7.10
C PHE A 411 -19.43 -4.12 7.13
N GLY A 412 -19.89 -4.75 6.04
CA GLY A 412 -19.86 -6.21 5.86
C GLY A 412 -18.45 -6.82 5.99
N THR A 413 -17.41 -6.03 5.73
CA THR A 413 -16.00 -6.42 5.88
C THR A 413 -15.68 -7.01 7.25
N ALA A 414 -16.28 -6.54 8.35
CA ALA A 414 -16.01 -7.12 9.67
C ALA A 414 -16.46 -8.59 9.77
N LEU A 415 -17.53 -8.98 9.06
CA LEU A 415 -17.98 -10.38 9.00
C LEU A 415 -17.03 -11.21 8.14
N ASP A 416 -16.56 -10.67 7.01
CA ASP A 416 -15.54 -11.33 6.18
C ASP A 416 -14.27 -11.62 7.00
N VAL A 417 -13.79 -10.63 7.77
CA VAL A 417 -12.62 -10.78 8.65
C VAL A 417 -12.86 -11.82 9.75
N LEU A 418 -14.06 -11.83 10.36
CA LEU A 418 -14.42 -12.82 11.37
C LEU A 418 -14.40 -14.24 10.81
N VAL A 419 -15.06 -14.47 9.67
CA VAL A 419 -15.12 -15.80 9.04
C VAL A 419 -13.74 -16.24 8.57
N SER A 420 -12.92 -15.35 7.99
CA SER A 420 -11.57 -15.70 7.54
C SER A 420 -10.60 -16.05 8.67
N ASN A 421 -10.83 -15.56 9.90
CA ASN A 421 -9.95 -15.87 11.04
C ASN A 421 -10.47 -17.05 11.88
N GLU A 422 -11.79 -17.18 12.04
CA GLU A 422 -12.39 -18.12 13.01
C GLU A 422 -13.30 -19.17 12.36
N GLY A 423 -13.55 -19.09 11.05
CA GLY A 423 -14.31 -20.05 10.26
C GLY A 423 -15.84 -19.92 10.35
N ASP A 424 -16.38 -19.22 11.35
CA ASP A 424 -17.83 -19.00 11.49
C ASP A 424 -18.17 -17.68 12.22
N THR A 425 -19.47 -17.39 12.36
CA THR A 425 -19.99 -16.20 13.06
C THR A 425 -20.60 -16.52 14.42
N SER A 426 -20.15 -17.59 15.08
CA SER A 426 -20.64 -17.98 16.40
C SER A 426 -20.19 -16.98 17.48
N GLN A 427 -20.87 -16.99 18.62
CA GLN A 427 -20.46 -16.19 19.78
C GLN A 427 -19.06 -16.57 20.29
N ALA A 428 -18.68 -17.84 20.15
CA ALA A 428 -17.34 -18.30 20.51
C ALA A 428 -16.28 -17.69 19.58
N SER A 429 -16.53 -17.67 18.27
CA SER A 429 -15.64 -17.06 17.27
C SER A 429 -15.54 -15.55 17.43
N ILE A 430 -16.66 -14.86 17.69
CA ILE A 430 -16.66 -13.42 18.02
C ILE A 430 -15.75 -13.13 19.23
N GLN A 431 -15.89 -13.91 20.30
CA GLN A 431 -15.07 -13.76 21.48
C GLN A 431 -13.60 -14.14 21.22
N ALA A 432 -13.34 -15.21 20.47
CA ALA A 432 -12.00 -15.67 20.13
C ALA A 432 -11.23 -14.58 19.35
N LEU A 433 -11.87 -13.97 18.35
CA LEU A 433 -11.26 -12.90 17.57
C LEU A 433 -10.97 -11.65 18.42
N ASN A 434 -11.89 -11.23 19.30
CA ASN A 434 -11.61 -10.16 20.26
C ASN A 434 -10.44 -10.52 21.18
N GLN A 435 -10.39 -11.76 21.65
CA GLN A 435 -9.32 -12.23 22.54
C GLN A 435 -7.97 -12.29 21.84
N LYS A 436 -7.89 -12.48 20.52
CA LYS A 436 -6.62 -12.38 19.77
C LYS A 436 -5.94 -11.04 20.01
N PHE A 437 -6.69 -9.94 19.97
CA PHE A 437 -6.17 -8.61 20.32
C PHE A 437 -5.75 -8.54 21.79
N TRP A 438 -6.67 -8.85 22.72
CA TRP A 438 -6.42 -8.64 24.15
C TRP A 438 -5.30 -9.53 24.71
N GLN A 439 -5.22 -10.78 24.28
CA GLN A 439 -4.11 -11.67 24.64
C GLN A 439 -2.77 -11.12 24.16
N THR A 440 -2.73 -10.44 23.02
CA THR A 440 -1.50 -9.83 22.50
C THR A 440 -1.16 -8.56 23.27
N PHE A 441 -2.15 -7.69 23.46
CA PHE A 441 -2.00 -6.39 24.09
C PHE A 441 -1.61 -6.48 25.58
N GLN A 442 -2.09 -7.50 26.30
CA GLN A 442 -1.83 -7.70 27.73
C GLN A 442 -0.53 -8.46 28.04
N LYS A 443 0.15 -9.06 27.05
CA LYS A 443 1.33 -9.93 27.28
C LYS A 443 2.58 -9.20 27.74
N LYS A 444 2.85 -8.00 27.21
CA LYS A 444 4.11 -7.26 27.45
C LYS A 444 3.89 -6.01 28.32
N SER A 445 4.94 -5.56 29.01
CA SER A 445 4.88 -4.32 29.77
C SER A 445 4.72 -3.13 28.82
N LEU A 446 3.78 -2.23 29.12
CA LEU A 446 3.53 -1.01 28.34
C LEU A 446 3.98 0.26 29.08
N SER A 447 4.73 0.09 30.17
CA SER A 447 5.10 1.17 31.11
C SER A 447 5.98 2.27 30.51
N GLN A 448 6.72 1.95 29.44
CA GLN A 448 7.61 2.90 28.74
C GLN A 448 6.95 3.54 27.52
N THR A 449 5.76 3.10 27.14
CA THR A 449 5.05 3.59 25.96
C THR A 449 4.04 4.67 26.33
N VAL A 450 4.02 5.75 25.54
CA VAL A 450 3.01 6.81 25.61
C VAL A 450 1.86 6.45 24.68
N PHE A 451 0.64 6.38 25.19
CA PHE A 451 -0.57 6.20 24.40
C PHE A 451 -1.27 7.54 24.23
N ALA A 452 -1.49 7.96 22.98
CA ALA A 452 -2.25 9.16 22.66
C ALA A 452 -3.50 8.78 21.87
N ILE A 453 -4.67 8.94 22.49
CA ILE A 453 -5.93 8.36 21.98
C ILE A 453 -6.99 9.44 21.77
N ALA A 454 -7.36 9.70 20.52
CA ALA A 454 -8.56 10.47 20.17
C ALA A 454 -9.72 9.51 19.89
N TYR A 455 -10.89 9.68 20.51
CA TYR A 455 -12.00 8.73 20.34
C TYR A 455 -13.38 9.40 20.31
N MET A 456 -14.34 8.72 19.68
CA MET A 456 -15.74 9.15 19.63
C MET A 456 -16.48 8.65 20.87
N GLN A 457 -17.25 9.52 21.54
CA GLN A 457 -17.98 9.16 22.77
C GLN A 457 -19.15 8.22 22.50
N HIS A 458 -19.71 8.25 21.29
CA HIS A 458 -20.86 7.45 20.88
C HIS A 458 -20.49 6.58 19.68
N ASP A 459 -19.25 6.05 19.67
CA ASP A 459 -18.76 5.19 18.58
C ASP A 459 -19.73 4.02 18.37
N ASP A 460 -20.19 3.86 17.13
CA ASP A 460 -21.21 2.90 16.73
C ASP A 460 -20.61 1.65 16.06
N TYR A 461 -19.28 1.55 15.97
CA TYR A 461 -18.58 0.30 15.65
C TYR A 461 -18.11 -0.39 16.94
N ASP A 462 -17.26 0.28 17.71
CA ASP A 462 -16.63 -0.25 18.93
C ASP A 462 -16.87 0.69 20.13
N PRO A 463 -18.10 0.73 20.68
CA PRO A 463 -18.53 1.71 21.69
C PRO A 463 -17.73 1.68 23.00
N HIS A 464 -17.05 0.56 23.28
CA HIS A 464 -16.35 0.33 24.55
C HIS A 464 -14.82 0.33 24.42
N ALA A 465 -14.27 0.49 23.20
CA ALA A 465 -12.82 0.42 22.94
C ALA A 465 -11.96 1.18 23.96
N PHE A 466 -12.22 2.48 24.14
CA PHE A 466 -11.43 3.29 25.10
C PHE A 466 -11.71 2.91 26.57
N GLN A 467 -12.94 2.55 26.90
CA GLN A 467 -13.34 2.15 28.26
C GLN A 467 -12.65 0.85 28.69
N GLU A 468 -12.36 -0.04 27.75
CA GLU A 468 -11.64 -1.29 27.98
C GLU A 468 -10.12 -1.13 27.93
N LEU A 469 -9.61 -0.27 27.03
CA LEU A 469 -8.18 0.04 26.94
C LEU A 469 -7.65 0.71 28.22
N LEU A 470 -8.37 1.70 28.74
CA LEU A 470 -7.87 2.54 29.84
C LEU A 470 -7.52 1.74 31.12
N PRO A 471 -8.34 0.79 31.60
CA PRO A 471 -7.97 -0.07 32.73
C PRO A 471 -6.70 -0.88 32.50
N VAL A 472 -6.54 -1.47 31.31
CA VAL A 472 -5.34 -2.26 30.95
C VAL A 472 -4.10 -1.37 30.93
N LEU A 473 -4.19 -0.20 30.28
CA LEU A 473 -3.10 0.77 30.23
C LEU A 473 -2.71 1.26 31.63
N THR A 474 -3.70 1.51 32.50
CA THR A 474 -3.48 1.92 33.89
C THR A 474 -2.78 0.82 34.68
N ALA A 475 -3.20 -0.44 34.53
CA ALA A 475 -2.58 -1.59 35.19
C ALA A 475 -1.11 -1.79 34.76
N HIS A 476 -0.79 -1.50 33.49
CA HIS A 476 0.57 -1.54 32.96
C HIS A 476 1.38 -0.26 33.27
N GLN A 477 0.81 0.70 34.01
CA GLN A 477 1.41 2.00 34.31
C GLN A 477 1.85 2.78 33.06
N ALA A 478 1.15 2.57 31.94
CA ALA A 478 1.40 3.28 30.70
C ALA A 478 1.01 4.76 30.84
N ARG A 479 1.68 5.65 30.10
CA ARG A 479 1.33 7.07 30.08
C ARG A 479 0.23 7.29 29.06
N VAL A 480 -0.90 7.86 29.46
CA VAL A 480 -2.06 8.04 28.57
C VAL A 480 -2.42 9.52 28.42
N MET A 481 -2.41 10.00 27.18
CA MET A 481 -3.02 11.25 26.74
C MET A 481 -4.29 10.88 25.98
N ASN A 482 -5.40 11.56 26.25
CA ASN A 482 -6.64 11.26 25.52
C ASN A 482 -7.48 12.49 25.24
N ARG A 483 -8.29 12.40 24.19
CA ARG A 483 -9.31 13.38 23.85
C ARG A 483 -10.58 12.67 23.37
N SER A 484 -11.71 13.03 23.96
CA SER A 484 -13.02 12.54 23.53
C SER A 484 -13.76 13.58 22.70
N ILE A 485 -14.46 13.12 21.66
CA ILE A 485 -15.27 13.94 20.74
C ILE A 485 -16.70 13.35 20.73
N PRO A 486 -17.75 14.14 20.99
CA PRO A 486 -19.13 13.67 20.88
C PRO A 486 -19.49 13.29 19.43
N GLY A 487 -20.19 12.17 19.25
CA GLY A 487 -20.71 11.74 17.95
C GLY A 487 -20.46 10.26 17.68
N ARG A 488 -21.04 9.75 16.60
CA ARG A 488 -20.78 8.42 16.03
C ARG A 488 -19.47 8.40 15.26
N HIS A 489 -19.01 7.22 14.84
CA HIS A 489 -17.66 7.02 14.32
C HIS A 489 -17.26 8.02 13.22
N ASN A 490 -18.19 8.41 12.35
CA ASN A 490 -17.90 9.27 11.19
C ASN A 490 -18.43 10.71 11.30
N ASP A 491 -19.02 11.12 12.44
CA ASP A 491 -19.69 12.42 12.55
C ASP A 491 -18.71 13.63 12.55
N ASP A 492 -17.59 13.58 13.29
CA ASP A 492 -16.59 14.69 13.36
C ASP A 492 -15.14 14.19 13.14
N SER A 493 -14.93 13.64 11.94
CA SER A 493 -13.62 13.16 11.49
C SER A 493 -12.53 14.25 11.45
N PRO A 494 -12.81 15.51 11.03
CA PRO A 494 -11.79 16.57 11.03
C PRO A 494 -11.21 16.88 12.40
N THR A 495 -12.04 16.95 13.45
CA THR A 495 -11.55 17.21 14.82
C THR A 495 -10.69 16.06 15.33
N ILE A 496 -11.07 14.80 15.05
CA ILE A 496 -10.23 13.63 15.37
C ILE A 496 -8.86 13.74 14.68
N ALA A 497 -8.84 14.02 13.38
CA ALA A 497 -7.60 14.14 12.61
C ALA A 497 -6.71 15.28 13.14
N SER A 498 -7.31 16.40 13.51
CA SER A 498 -6.58 17.52 14.13
C SER A 498 -5.94 17.11 15.46
N TRP A 499 -6.64 16.37 16.32
CA TRP A 499 -6.07 15.88 17.58
C TRP A 499 -5.00 14.83 17.37
N PHE A 500 -5.18 13.94 16.39
CA PHE A 500 -4.18 12.94 16.00
C PHE A 500 -2.85 13.60 15.60
N VAL A 501 -2.90 14.61 14.73
CA VAL A 501 -1.71 15.39 14.33
C VAL A 501 -1.13 16.17 15.52
N ASN A 502 -1.98 16.74 16.38
CA ASN A 502 -1.52 17.47 17.56
C ASN A 502 -0.78 16.56 18.55
N PHE A 503 -1.26 15.34 18.78
CA PHE A 503 -0.55 14.35 19.59
C PHE A 503 0.81 13.98 19.00
N TYR A 504 0.87 13.83 17.68
CA TYR A 504 2.14 13.65 16.98
C TYR A 504 3.11 14.78 17.28
N ASN A 505 2.70 16.02 17.10
CA ASN A 505 3.55 17.18 17.33
C ASN A 505 4.03 17.28 18.78
N ILE A 506 3.14 17.05 19.76
CA ILE A 506 3.51 17.02 21.19
C ILE A 506 4.59 15.97 21.46
N ILE A 507 4.43 14.76 20.94
CA ILE A 507 5.37 13.65 21.17
C ILE A 507 6.69 13.89 20.45
N LEU A 508 6.66 14.36 19.20
CA LEU A 508 7.85 14.70 18.43
C LEU A 508 8.66 15.81 19.12
N GLU A 509 8.00 16.81 19.68
CA GLU A 509 8.64 17.88 20.43
C GLU A 509 9.21 17.38 21.78
N ASP A 510 8.37 16.76 22.62
CA ASP A 510 8.74 16.38 24.00
C ASP A 510 9.75 15.21 24.06
N LYS A 511 9.70 14.27 23.12
CA LYS A 511 10.54 13.06 23.13
C LYS A 511 11.73 13.11 22.18
N PHE A 512 11.63 13.88 21.10
CA PHE A 512 12.64 13.89 20.03
C PHE A 512 13.17 15.30 19.71
N GLY A 513 12.70 16.35 20.39
CA GLY A 513 13.16 17.72 20.18
C GLY A 513 12.78 18.31 18.81
N ARG A 514 11.81 17.71 18.12
CA ARG A 514 11.36 18.13 16.79
C ARG A 514 10.25 19.18 16.90
N VAL A 515 10.65 20.45 16.89
CA VAL A 515 9.72 21.59 16.93
C VAL A 515 9.17 21.87 15.53
N GLN A 516 7.86 21.75 15.33
CA GLN A 516 7.20 22.28 14.13
C GLN A 516 6.86 23.76 14.35
N HIS A 517 7.56 24.66 13.66
CA HIS A 517 7.07 26.02 13.53
C HIS A 517 5.84 25.99 12.61
N ALA A 518 4.66 26.27 13.17
CA ALA A 518 3.44 26.37 12.39
C ALA A 518 3.58 27.51 11.36
N GLU A 519 3.90 27.19 10.12
CA GLU A 519 3.60 28.08 9.01
C GLU A 519 2.08 28.24 8.97
N LYS A 520 1.61 29.48 9.10
CA LYS A 520 0.19 29.83 9.12
C LYS A 520 -0.48 29.25 7.87
N GLN A 521 -1.32 28.23 8.07
CA GLN A 521 -2.20 27.71 7.02
C GLN A 521 -3.24 28.79 6.70
N ASN A 522 -3.18 29.33 5.47
CA ASN A 522 -4.39 29.85 4.83
C ASN A 522 -5.14 28.64 4.29
N ILE A 523 -6.29 28.38 4.89
CA ILE A 523 -7.28 27.38 4.50
C ILE A 523 -7.77 27.64 3.08
#